data_AF-A0A349X6B4-F1
#
_entry.id   AF-A0A349X6B4-F1
#
_cell.length_a   1.000
_cell.length_b   1.000
_cell.length_c   1.000
_cell.angle_alpha   90.00
_cell.angle_beta   90.00
_cell.angle_gamma   90.00
#
_symmetry.space_group_name_H-M   'P 1'
#
loop_
_entity.id
_entity.type
_entity.pdbx_description
1 polymer ?
#
loop_
_entity_poly.entity_id
_entity_poly.type
_entity_poly.pdbx_seq_one_letter_code
_entity_poly.pdbx_strand_id
1 'polypeptide(L)'
;MSQTVLDDCLKRATDASFNRITVDGDTSTNDAVVLSATGKAGHALLYDSSSDDAKAFYVAVHDVLLDLAQAIIRDGEGATKFVTVEVKGGKLQSDCEEIAYSIAHSPLVKTAMNASDPNWGRLLMAIGKAPTKYFDIDVLNLAINGLALIERGQPHPDYSEEQGQREFQKEEITISVDLNLGGESYTVWTSDLSHEYVRINADYRS
;
A
#
# COMPACT_ATOMS: atom_id res chain seq x y z
N MET A 1 -29.58 5.32 -0.70
CA MET A 1 -28.86 6.44 -1.35
C MET A 1 -29.36 6.60 -2.76
N SER A 2 -29.29 7.79 -3.32
CA SER A 2 -29.42 7.97 -4.78
C SER A 2 -28.26 7.25 -5.49
N GLN A 3 -28.44 6.91 -6.77
CA GLN A 3 -27.42 6.23 -7.57
C GLN A 3 -26.10 7.02 -7.57
N THR A 4 -26.16 8.33 -7.80
CA THR A 4 -24.96 9.19 -7.84
C THR A 4 -24.16 9.19 -6.54
N VAL A 5 -24.82 9.18 -5.38
CA VAL A 5 -24.11 9.14 -4.09
C VAL A 5 -23.52 7.74 -3.85
N LEU A 6 -24.19 6.67 -4.31
CA LEU A 6 -23.67 5.32 -4.22
C LEU A 6 -22.44 5.12 -5.12
N ASP A 7 -22.47 5.68 -6.33
CA ASP A 7 -21.36 5.62 -7.29
C ASP A 7 -20.14 6.40 -6.77
N ASP A 8 -20.34 7.60 -6.22
CA ASP A 8 -19.26 8.38 -5.58
C ASP A 8 -18.65 7.62 -4.39
N CYS A 9 -19.51 7.04 -3.54
CA CYS A 9 -19.07 6.24 -2.40
C CYS A 9 -18.22 5.04 -2.85
N LEU A 10 -18.71 4.27 -3.84
CA LEU A 10 -17.98 3.11 -4.36
C LEU A 10 -16.65 3.54 -4.98
N LYS A 11 -16.65 4.57 -5.84
CA LYS A 11 -15.44 5.07 -6.49
C LYS A 11 -14.38 5.43 -5.47
N ARG A 12 -14.72 6.27 -4.49
CA ARG A 12 -13.78 6.73 -3.46
C ARG A 12 -13.29 5.61 -2.56
N ALA A 13 -14.15 4.64 -2.24
CA ALA A 13 -13.76 3.49 -1.43
C ALA A 13 -12.81 2.57 -2.20
N THR A 14 -13.09 2.28 -3.48
CA THR A 14 -12.22 1.49 -4.37
C THR A 14 -10.88 2.19 -4.60
N ASP A 15 -10.88 3.51 -4.85
CA ASP A 15 -9.67 4.34 -5.02
C ASP A 15 -8.76 4.34 -3.76
N ALA A 16 -9.33 4.06 -2.58
CA ALA A 16 -8.63 3.98 -1.30
C ALA A 16 -8.32 2.54 -0.84
N SER A 17 -8.71 1.52 -1.60
CA SER A 17 -8.56 0.10 -1.24
C SER A 17 -7.99 -0.73 -2.40
N PHE A 18 -8.84 -1.31 -3.25
CA PHE A 18 -8.43 -2.18 -4.36
C PHE A 18 -7.50 -1.50 -5.36
N ASN A 19 -7.62 -0.19 -5.59
CA ASN A 19 -6.70 0.55 -6.46
C ASN A 19 -5.36 0.91 -5.78
N ARG A 20 -5.09 0.33 -4.60
CA ARG A 20 -3.87 0.52 -3.81
C ARG A 20 -3.23 -0.80 -3.38
N ILE A 21 -3.58 -1.89 -4.06
CA ILE A 21 -2.96 -3.19 -3.84
C ILE A 21 -2.21 -3.63 -5.09
N THR A 22 -1.11 -4.35 -4.92
CA THR A 22 -0.38 -4.97 -6.03
C THR A 22 0.35 -6.21 -5.56
N VAL A 23 0.19 -7.34 -6.26
CA VAL A 23 0.97 -8.56 -6.01
C VAL A 23 2.22 -8.53 -6.89
N ASP A 24 2.04 -8.49 -8.20
CA ASP A 24 3.10 -8.63 -9.21
C ASP A 24 3.20 -7.43 -10.18
N GLY A 25 2.20 -6.55 -10.18
CA GLY A 25 2.11 -5.38 -11.05
C GLY A 25 1.32 -5.62 -12.35
N ASP A 26 0.77 -6.82 -12.56
CA ASP A 26 0.03 -7.18 -13.76
C ASP A 26 -1.48 -7.03 -13.55
N THR A 27 -2.09 -5.99 -14.14
CA THR A 27 -3.54 -5.74 -14.04
C THR A 27 -4.34 -6.76 -14.85
N SER A 28 -5.35 -7.38 -14.22
CA SER A 28 -6.20 -8.37 -14.86
C SER A 28 -7.15 -7.76 -15.90
N THR A 29 -7.52 -8.55 -16.91
CA THR A 29 -8.52 -8.17 -17.91
C THR A 29 -9.96 -8.18 -17.38
N ASN A 30 -10.17 -8.61 -16.13
CA ASN A 30 -11.48 -8.97 -15.59
C ASN A 30 -11.82 -8.31 -14.26
N ASP A 31 -10.97 -7.43 -13.72
CA ASP A 31 -11.20 -6.79 -12.43
C ASP A 31 -12.52 -6.01 -12.43
N ALA A 32 -13.36 -6.28 -11.42
CA ALA A 32 -14.67 -5.67 -11.28
C ALA A 32 -15.10 -5.61 -9.81
N VAL A 33 -15.71 -4.49 -9.41
CA VAL A 33 -16.30 -4.30 -8.08
C VAL A 33 -17.73 -3.79 -8.26
N VAL A 34 -18.68 -4.39 -7.56
CA VAL A 34 -20.11 -4.03 -7.64
C VAL A 34 -20.65 -3.80 -6.23
N LEU A 35 -21.35 -2.68 -6.04
CA LEU A 35 -22.07 -2.36 -4.81
C LEU A 35 -23.57 -2.23 -5.11
N SER A 36 -24.40 -2.89 -4.32
CA SER A 36 -25.87 -2.86 -4.47
C SER A 36 -26.56 -2.44 -3.17
N ALA A 37 -27.46 -1.45 -3.25
CA ALA A 37 -28.23 -0.95 -2.13
C ALA A 37 -29.73 -1.27 -2.30
N THR A 38 -30.27 -2.14 -1.45
CA THR A 38 -31.65 -2.64 -1.58
C THR A 38 -32.73 -1.69 -1.05
N GLY A 39 -32.36 -0.67 -0.26
CA GLY A 39 -33.30 0.27 0.37
C GLY A 39 -34.13 -0.30 1.53
N LYS A 40 -33.86 -1.54 1.98
CA LYS A 40 -34.68 -2.22 3.01
C LYS A 40 -34.52 -1.70 4.44
N ALA A 41 -33.51 -0.89 4.73
CA ALA A 41 -33.21 -0.41 6.08
C ALA A 41 -34.18 0.69 6.58
N GLY A 42 -35.06 1.21 5.73
CA GLY A 42 -36.16 2.11 6.14
C GLY A 42 -35.74 3.54 6.51
N HIS A 43 -34.46 3.89 6.36
CA HIS A 43 -33.97 5.27 6.52
C HIS A 43 -34.29 6.14 5.29
N ALA A 44 -34.21 7.46 5.46
CA ALA A 44 -34.39 8.40 4.36
C ALA A 44 -33.35 8.16 3.25
N LEU A 45 -33.73 8.47 2.01
CA LEU A 45 -32.79 8.38 0.89
C LEU A 45 -31.76 9.51 1.00
N LEU A 46 -30.48 9.15 0.97
CA LEU A 46 -29.38 10.11 0.98
C LEU A 46 -29.13 10.62 -0.45
N TYR A 47 -29.13 11.94 -0.61
CA TYR A 47 -28.89 12.64 -1.89
C TYR A 47 -27.61 13.47 -1.91
N ASP A 48 -26.97 13.65 -0.76
CA ASP A 48 -25.79 14.49 -0.57
C ASP A 48 -24.67 13.65 0.07
N SER A 49 -23.56 13.48 -0.63
CA SER A 49 -22.38 12.74 -0.15
C SER A 49 -21.67 13.43 1.01
N SER A 50 -21.96 14.73 1.25
CA SER A 50 -21.41 15.49 2.37
C SER A 50 -22.22 15.38 3.67
N SER A 51 -23.41 14.77 3.62
CA SER A 51 -24.23 14.50 4.81
C SER A 51 -23.54 13.52 5.76
N ASP A 52 -23.80 13.65 7.06
CA ASP A 52 -23.16 12.81 8.08
C ASP A 52 -23.53 11.33 7.92
N ASP A 53 -24.77 11.04 7.55
CA ASP A 53 -25.22 9.67 7.23
C ASP A 53 -24.47 9.10 6.02
N ALA A 54 -24.22 9.90 4.98
CA ALA A 54 -23.47 9.44 3.81
C ALA A 54 -21.99 9.22 4.13
N LYS A 55 -21.39 10.04 4.99
CA LYS A 55 -20.03 9.83 5.50
C LYS A 55 -19.94 8.56 6.34
N ALA A 56 -20.91 8.32 7.22
CA ALA A 56 -20.96 7.10 8.04
C ALA A 56 -21.09 5.85 7.16
N PHE A 57 -21.93 5.91 6.12
CA PHE A 57 -22.04 4.83 5.13
C PHE A 57 -20.73 4.63 4.36
N TYR A 58 -20.08 5.72 3.91
CA TYR A 58 -18.80 5.66 3.24
C TYR A 58 -17.73 4.97 4.09
N VAL A 59 -17.60 5.32 5.38
CA VAL A 59 -16.64 4.69 6.29
C VAL A 59 -16.90 3.19 6.37
N ALA A 60 -18.15 2.77 6.57
CA ALA A 60 -18.49 1.35 6.64
C ALA A 60 -18.18 0.59 5.34
N VAL A 61 -18.44 1.18 4.18
CA VAL A 61 -18.09 0.58 2.87
C VAL A 61 -16.57 0.55 2.67
N HIS A 62 -15.89 1.64 2.97
CA HIS A 62 -14.44 1.75 2.87
C HIS A 62 -13.75 0.68 3.71
N ASP A 63 -14.15 0.49 4.96
CA ASP A 63 -13.52 -0.47 5.87
C ASP A 63 -13.67 -1.91 5.35
N VAL A 64 -14.86 -2.29 4.86
CA VAL A 64 -15.09 -3.60 4.24
C VAL A 64 -14.23 -3.78 2.99
N LEU A 65 -14.17 -2.78 2.11
CA LEU A 65 -13.41 -2.86 0.87
C LEU A 65 -11.90 -2.91 1.14
N LEU A 66 -11.42 -2.16 2.14
CA LEU A 66 -10.04 -2.18 2.59
C LEU A 66 -9.65 -3.55 3.15
N ASP A 67 -10.48 -4.12 4.03
CA ASP A 67 -10.24 -5.46 4.58
C ASP A 67 -10.15 -6.51 3.47
N LEU A 68 -11.06 -6.47 2.49
CA LEU A 68 -11.04 -7.38 1.34
C LEU A 68 -9.81 -7.17 0.45
N ALA A 69 -9.43 -5.92 0.18
CA ALA A 69 -8.25 -5.60 -0.62
C ALA A 69 -6.97 -6.13 0.04
N GLN A 70 -6.83 -5.95 1.35
CA GLN A 70 -5.68 -6.47 2.08
C GLN A 70 -5.71 -8.00 2.22
N ALA A 71 -6.88 -8.63 2.27
CA ALA A 71 -7.02 -10.08 2.25
C ALA A 71 -6.50 -10.68 0.94
N ILE A 72 -6.73 -10.03 -0.20
CA ILE A 72 -6.18 -10.43 -1.51
C ILE A 72 -4.64 -10.46 -1.46
N ILE A 73 -4.01 -9.46 -0.84
CA ILE A 73 -2.54 -9.42 -0.72
C ILE A 73 -2.00 -10.54 0.18
N ARG A 74 -2.69 -10.83 1.29
CA ARG A 74 -2.30 -11.94 2.19
C ARG A 74 -2.43 -13.31 1.53
N ASP A 75 -3.38 -13.45 0.61
CA ASP A 75 -3.59 -14.66 -0.19
C ASP A 75 -2.91 -14.58 -1.57
N GLY A 76 -1.98 -13.64 -1.76
CA GLY A 76 -1.21 -13.53 -2.99
C GLY A 76 -0.43 -14.82 -3.28
N GLU A 77 -0.26 -15.15 -4.56
CA GLU A 77 0.36 -16.41 -4.97
C GLU A 77 1.77 -16.59 -4.37
N GLY A 78 1.92 -17.58 -3.49
CA GLY A 78 3.19 -17.84 -2.80
C GLY A 78 3.64 -16.73 -1.85
N ALA A 79 2.76 -15.80 -1.46
CA ALA A 79 3.07 -14.75 -0.49
C ALA A 79 3.37 -15.35 0.89
N THR A 80 4.37 -14.80 1.57
CA THR A 80 4.74 -15.15 2.95
C THR A 80 4.75 -13.93 3.88
N LYS A 81 4.74 -12.73 3.29
CA LYS A 81 4.74 -11.45 4.00
C LYS A 81 3.62 -10.56 3.46
N PHE A 82 2.95 -9.88 4.36
CA PHE A 82 2.12 -8.73 4.05
C PHE A 82 2.92 -7.45 4.28
N VAL A 83 2.99 -6.60 3.25
CA VAL A 83 3.79 -5.38 3.26
C VAL A 83 2.90 -4.16 3.03
N THR A 84 2.86 -3.26 4.02
CA THR A 84 2.30 -1.92 3.88
C THR A 84 3.42 -0.94 3.52
N VAL A 85 3.26 -0.21 2.42
CA VAL A 85 4.17 0.87 2.03
C VAL A 85 3.45 2.19 2.25
N GLU A 86 3.89 2.95 3.26
CA GLU A 86 3.33 4.25 3.60
C GLU A 86 4.32 5.35 3.19
N VAL A 87 3.88 6.24 2.31
CA VAL A 87 4.66 7.42 1.92
C VAL A 87 3.90 8.66 2.35
N LYS A 88 4.55 9.50 3.16
CA LYS A 88 3.95 10.72 3.71
C LYS A 88 4.88 11.91 3.58
N GLY A 89 4.37 13.08 3.92
CA GLY A 89 5.15 14.31 3.92
C GLY A 89 5.46 14.82 2.52
N GLY A 90 4.72 14.39 1.49
CA GLY A 90 4.91 14.87 0.12
C GLY A 90 4.34 16.26 -0.12
N LYS A 91 4.90 16.98 -1.09
CA LYS A 91 4.28 18.22 -1.63
C LYS A 91 3.12 17.93 -2.58
N LEU A 92 3.22 16.81 -3.30
CA LEU A 92 2.19 16.30 -4.20
C LEU A 92 1.87 14.86 -3.80
N GLN A 93 0.58 14.51 -3.83
CA GLN A 93 0.15 13.15 -3.61
C GLN A 93 0.71 12.20 -4.68
N SER A 94 0.82 12.66 -5.92
CA SER A 94 1.39 11.88 -7.02
C SER A 94 2.85 11.46 -6.74
N ASP A 95 3.64 12.31 -6.09
CA ASP A 95 5.02 11.93 -5.73
C ASP A 95 5.02 10.80 -4.68
N CYS A 96 4.08 10.83 -3.74
CA CYS A 96 3.93 9.77 -2.73
C CYS A 96 3.48 8.45 -3.36
N GLU A 97 2.52 8.53 -4.28
CA GLU A 97 2.01 7.39 -5.06
C GLU A 97 3.12 6.73 -5.89
N GLU A 98 3.88 7.51 -6.66
CA GLU A 98 4.99 7.01 -7.47
C GLU A 98 6.06 6.32 -6.63
N ILE A 99 6.41 6.87 -5.46
CA ILE A 99 7.35 6.23 -4.54
C ILE A 99 6.77 4.94 -3.97
N ALA A 100 5.50 4.95 -3.54
CA ALA A 100 4.85 3.78 -2.95
C ALA A 100 4.83 2.60 -3.93
N TYR A 101 4.42 2.85 -5.17
CA TYR A 101 4.42 1.83 -6.23
C TYR A 101 5.83 1.45 -6.69
N SER A 102 6.78 2.38 -6.73
CA SER A 102 8.17 2.05 -7.08
C SER A 102 8.79 1.06 -6.09
N ILE A 103 8.49 1.20 -4.79
CA ILE A 103 8.86 0.23 -3.74
C ILE A 103 8.09 -1.07 -3.94
N ALA A 104 6.75 -0.99 -4.04
CA ALA A 104 5.88 -2.16 -4.08
C ALA A 104 6.15 -3.08 -5.29
N HIS A 105 6.48 -2.51 -6.46
CA HIS A 105 6.78 -3.26 -7.67
C HIS A 105 8.25 -3.71 -7.78
N SER A 106 9.12 -3.30 -6.86
CA SER A 106 10.56 -3.59 -6.98
C SER A 106 10.86 -5.07 -6.65
N PRO A 107 11.31 -5.91 -7.61
CA PRO A 107 11.62 -7.30 -7.31
C PRO A 107 12.74 -7.45 -6.27
N LEU A 108 13.69 -6.51 -6.26
CA LEU A 108 14.76 -6.47 -5.27
C LEU A 108 14.23 -6.21 -3.85
N VAL A 109 13.24 -5.32 -3.70
CA VAL A 109 12.62 -5.09 -2.39
C VAL A 109 11.82 -6.32 -1.99
N LYS A 110 10.94 -6.82 -2.87
CA LYS A 110 10.07 -7.97 -2.60
C LYS A 110 10.87 -9.24 -2.24
N THR A 111 11.99 -9.51 -2.91
CA THR A 111 12.88 -10.64 -2.57
C THR A 111 13.62 -10.44 -1.26
N ALA A 112 14.00 -9.21 -0.89
CA ALA A 112 14.58 -8.92 0.41
C ALA A 112 13.57 -9.16 1.54
N MET A 113 12.30 -8.80 1.32
CA MET A 113 11.20 -9.11 2.27
C MET A 113 11.02 -10.62 2.43
N ASN A 114 10.99 -11.39 1.34
CA ASN A 114 10.88 -12.85 1.39
C ASN A 114 12.06 -13.48 2.17
N ALA A 115 13.28 -13.02 1.90
CA ALA A 115 14.49 -13.48 2.58
C ALA A 115 14.62 -12.97 4.02
N SER A 116 13.72 -12.09 4.47
CA SER A 116 13.84 -11.35 5.73
C SER A 116 15.20 -10.63 5.85
N ASP A 117 15.76 -10.15 4.74
CA ASP A 117 17.06 -9.47 4.65
C ASP A 117 16.87 -7.95 4.86
N PRO A 118 17.45 -7.34 5.92
CA PRO A 118 17.25 -5.93 6.27
C PRO A 118 17.97 -4.93 5.33
N ASN A 119 17.77 -5.10 4.03
CA ASN A 119 18.46 -4.37 2.98
C ASN A 119 17.78 -3.04 2.64
N TRP A 120 17.93 -2.06 3.54
CA TRP A 120 17.39 -0.71 3.35
C TRP A 120 18.01 0.02 2.15
N GLY A 121 19.19 -0.40 1.66
CA GLY A 121 19.77 0.11 0.41
C GLY A 121 18.88 -0.16 -0.81
N ARG A 122 18.20 -1.31 -0.86
CA ARG A 122 17.22 -1.62 -1.92
C ARG A 122 15.96 -0.76 -1.81
N LEU A 123 15.55 -0.38 -0.60
CA LEU A 123 14.45 0.56 -0.37
C LEU A 123 14.84 1.96 -0.88
N LEU A 124 16.01 2.47 -0.52
CA LEU A 124 16.52 3.75 -1.02
C LEU A 124 16.67 3.78 -2.54
N MET A 125 17.15 2.69 -3.14
CA MET A 125 17.21 2.56 -4.60
C MET A 125 15.81 2.64 -5.22
N ALA A 126 14.82 1.96 -4.65
CA ALA A 126 13.45 2.00 -5.14
C ALA A 126 12.80 3.38 -4.98
N ILE A 127 13.06 4.07 -3.87
CA ILE A 127 12.62 5.45 -3.64
C ILE A 127 13.28 6.38 -4.69
N GLY A 128 14.59 6.31 -4.84
CA GLY A 128 15.35 7.22 -5.71
C GLY A 128 15.11 7.05 -7.21
N LYS A 129 14.62 5.88 -7.66
CA LYS A 129 14.25 5.66 -9.08
C LYS A 129 12.83 6.12 -9.42
N ALA A 130 12.00 6.45 -8.43
CA ALA A 130 10.62 6.86 -8.66
C ALA A 130 10.57 8.20 -9.43
N PRO A 131 9.70 8.35 -10.45
CA PRO A 131 9.64 9.55 -11.28
C PRO A 131 8.90 10.69 -10.57
N THR A 132 9.51 11.22 -9.51
CA THR A 132 8.93 12.28 -8.67
C THR A 132 9.30 13.67 -9.16
N LYS A 133 8.41 14.64 -8.93
CA LYS A 133 8.66 16.05 -9.18
C LYS A 133 9.40 16.71 -8.03
N TYR A 134 9.04 16.38 -6.79
CA TYR A 134 9.67 16.92 -5.59
C TYR A 134 10.25 15.79 -4.72
N PHE A 135 11.58 15.76 -4.63
CA PHE A 135 12.30 14.82 -3.79
C PHE A 135 13.59 15.44 -3.29
N ASP A 136 13.93 15.20 -2.03
CA ASP A 136 15.17 15.61 -1.40
C ASP A 136 15.60 14.53 -0.41
N ILE A 137 16.74 13.90 -0.68
CA ILE A 137 17.25 12.80 0.13
C ILE A 137 17.74 13.27 1.51
N ASP A 138 18.22 14.51 1.63
CA ASP A 138 18.85 15.02 2.85
C ASP A 138 17.84 15.26 3.99
N VAL A 139 16.54 15.23 3.68
CA VAL A 139 15.45 15.36 4.66
C VAL A 139 14.60 14.10 4.76
N LEU A 140 14.92 13.05 4.00
CA LEU A 140 14.17 11.80 3.97
C LEU A 140 14.34 11.01 5.28
N ASN A 141 13.23 10.51 5.83
CA ASN A 141 13.26 9.48 6.86
C ASN A 141 12.68 8.16 6.32
N LEU A 142 13.28 7.05 6.74
CA LEU A 142 12.82 5.69 6.41
C LEU A 142 12.76 4.87 7.69
N ALA A 143 11.63 4.21 7.91
CA ALA A 143 11.46 3.27 9.02
C ALA A 143 10.82 1.97 8.54
N ILE A 144 11.07 0.89 9.28
CA ILE A 144 10.35 -0.37 9.13
C ILE A 144 9.72 -0.77 10.45
N ASN A 145 8.40 -1.02 10.47
CA ASN A 145 7.64 -1.31 11.69
C ASN A 145 7.88 -0.29 12.83
N GLY A 146 8.13 0.96 12.47
CA GLY A 146 8.48 2.03 13.41
C GLY A 146 9.94 2.08 13.86
N LEU A 147 10.79 1.10 13.51
CA LEU A 147 12.24 1.17 13.68
C LEU A 147 12.83 2.12 12.64
N ALA A 148 13.44 3.22 13.09
CA ALA A 148 14.13 4.15 12.21
C ALA A 148 15.38 3.51 11.60
N LEU A 149 15.46 3.53 10.26
CA LEU A 149 16.59 3.03 9.48
C LEU A 149 17.42 4.20 8.95
N ILE A 150 16.74 5.20 8.38
CA ILE A 150 17.32 6.42 7.84
C ILE A 150 16.65 7.61 8.52
N GLU A 151 17.47 8.57 8.96
CA GLU A 151 17.02 9.88 9.42
C GLU A 151 17.80 10.95 8.67
N ARG A 152 17.07 11.89 8.04
CA ARG A 152 17.67 12.99 7.26
C ARG A 152 18.70 12.50 6.24
N GLY A 153 18.32 11.48 5.48
CA GLY A 153 19.16 10.90 4.42
C GLY A 153 20.36 10.07 4.89
N GLN A 154 20.57 9.92 6.20
CA GLN A 154 21.69 9.17 6.77
C GLN A 154 21.21 7.98 7.61
N PRO A 155 22.00 6.89 7.72
CA PRO A 155 21.69 5.80 8.65
C PRO A 155 21.45 6.32 10.07
N HIS A 156 20.34 5.90 10.68
CA HIS A 156 19.99 6.31 12.04
C HIS A 156 21.08 5.82 13.02
N PRO A 157 21.60 6.65 13.93
CA PRO A 157 22.76 6.30 14.77
C PRO A 157 22.53 5.11 15.69
N ASP A 158 21.29 4.89 16.12
CA ASP A 158 20.92 3.76 16.98
C ASP A 158 20.48 2.51 16.19
N TYR A 159 20.53 2.52 14.86
CA TYR A 159 20.21 1.35 14.05
C TYR A 159 21.32 0.30 14.14
N SER A 160 20.92 -0.96 14.27
CA SER A 160 21.76 -2.14 14.14
C SER A 160 21.11 -3.16 13.22
N GLU A 161 21.93 -3.94 12.51
CA GLU A 161 21.44 -4.99 11.62
C GLU A 161 20.61 -6.04 12.38
N GLU A 162 20.93 -6.32 13.65
CA GLU A 162 20.15 -7.23 14.48
C GLU A 162 18.74 -6.71 14.77
N GLN A 163 18.55 -5.40 14.90
CA GLN A 163 17.22 -4.81 15.03
C GLN A 163 16.46 -4.90 13.71
N GLY A 164 17.10 -4.52 12.60
CA GLY A 164 16.51 -4.65 11.26
C GLY A 164 16.07 -6.09 10.98
N GLN A 165 16.93 -7.06 11.25
CA GLN A 165 16.66 -8.48 11.04
C GLN A 165 15.41 -8.97 11.80
N ARG A 166 15.20 -8.51 13.05
CA ARG A 166 14.00 -8.87 13.82
C ARG A 166 12.73 -8.32 13.20
N GLU A 167 12.78 -7.12 12.65
CA GLU A 167 11.62 -6.49 12.02
C GLU A 167 11.29 -7.13 10.68
N PHE A 168 12.28 -7.44 9.86
CA PHE A 168 12.11 -8.14 8.59
C PHE A 168 11.64 -9.60 8.75
N GLN A 169 11.88 -10.23 9.90
CA GLN A 169 11.40 -11.58 10.21
C GLN A 169 9.88 -11.65 10.44
N LYS A 170 9.22 -10.54 10.78
CA LYS A 170 7.76 -10.51 10.98
C LYS A 170 7.02 -10.77 9.67
N GLU A 171 5.81 -11.33 9.76
CA GLU A 171 4.95 -11.57 8.60
C GLU A 171 4.28 -10.27 8.11
N GLU A 172 3.94 -9.39 9.05
CA GLU A 172 3.38 -8.06 8.76
C GLU A 172 4.50 -7.03 8.85
N ILE A 173 4.74 -6.31 7.75
CA ILE A 173 5.80 -5.34 7.60
C ILE A 173 5.20 -4.01 7.15
N THR A 174 5.51 -2.92 7.84
CA THR A 174 5.20 -1.55 7.42
C THR A 174 6.49 -0.82 7.07
N ILE A 175 6.63 -0.42 5.82
CA ILE A 175 7.69 0.47 5.34
C ILE A 175 7.14 1.90 5.38
N SER A 176 7.68 2.74 6.25
CA SER A 176 7.26 4.14 6.35
C SER A 176 8.33 5.06 5.78
N VAL A 177 7.97 5.82 4.75
CA VAL A 177 8.79 6.82 4.08
C VAL A 177 8.22 8.20 4.40
N ASP A 178 9.02 9.07 5.02
CA ASP A 178 8.65 10.47 5.24
C ASP A 178 9.53 11.37 4.39
N LEU A 179 8.89 12.08 3.46
CA LEU A 179 9.56 13.01 2.57
C LEU A 179 9.88 14.34 3.27
N ASN A 180 9.18 14.72 4.34
CA ASN A 180 9.37 16.00 5.04
C ASN A 180 9.29 17.25 4.14
N LEU A 181 8.51 17.21 3.06
CA LEU A 181 8.35 18.30 2.09
C LEU A 181 6.99 19.01 2.14
N GLY A 182 5.95 18.36 2.68
CA GLY A 182 4.56 18.83 2.66
C GLY A 182 3.62 17.98 3.52
N GLY A 183 2.34 17.94 3.16
CA GLY A 183 1.28 17.26 3.93
C GLY A 183 0.59 16.10 3.21
N GLU A 184 0.97 15.80 1.97
CA GLU A 184 0.36 14.73 1.18
C GLU A 184 0.88 13.36 1.59
N SER A 185 0.04 12.34 1.37
CA SER A 185 0.39 10.94 1.65
C SER A 185 -0.31 9.97 0.71
N TYR A 186 0.28 8.78 0.60
CA TYR A 186 -0.26 7.65 -0.15
C TYR A 186 0.21 6.33 0.49
N THR A 187 -0.65 5.32 0.44
CA THR A 187 -0.35 3.99 1.01
C THR A 187 -0.68 2.93 -0.02
N VAL A 188 0.21 1.95 -0.18
CA VAL A 188 0.02 0.77 -1.04
C VAL A 188 0.26 -0.49 -0.23
N TRP A 189 -0.49 -1.55 -0.50
CA TRP A 189 -0.27 -2.87 0.08
C TRP A 189 0.25 -3.85 -0.96
N THR A 190 1.26 -4.62 -0.61
CA THR A 190 1.88 -5.61 -1.48
C THR A 190 2.37 -6.81 -0.70
N SER A 191 2.80 -7.85 -1.41
CA SER A 191 3.43 -9.04 -0.85
C SER A 191 4.95 -9.03 -1.07
N ASP A 192 5.63 -10.04 -0.57
CA ASP A 192 6.97 -10.41 -0.99
C ASP A 192 6.99 -11.15 -2.34
N LEU A 193 8.19 -11.53 -2.83
CA LEU A 193 8.37 -12.33 -4.04
C LEU A 193 9.15 -13.59 -3.68
N SER A 194 8.45 -14.72 -3.67
CA SER A 194 8.97 -16.01 -3.21
C SER A 194 9.32 -16.96 -4.36
N HIS A 195 10.00 -18.06 -4.03
CA HIS A 195 10.18 -19.17 -4.97
C HIS A 195 8.85 -19.83 -5.37
N GLU A 196 7.87 -19.84 -4.46
CA GLU A 196 6.57 -20.47 -4.67
C GLU A 196 5.75 -19.71 -5.72
N TYR A 197 5.81 -18.37 -5.72
CA TYR A 197 5.23 -17.54 -6.78
C TYR A 197 5.72 -17.99 -8.18
N VAL A 198 7.04 -18.18 -8.32
CA VAL A 198 7.64 -18.61 -9.59
C VAL A 198 7.17 -20.01 -9.96
N ARG A 199 7.09 -20.93 -8.99
CA ARG A 199 6.63 -22.32 -9.22
C ARG A 199 5.18 -22.36 -9.70
N ILE A 200 4.27 -21.66 -9.01
CA ILE A 200 2.84 -21.58 -9.35
C ILE A 200 2.67 -21.09 -10.80
N ASN A 201 3.38 -20.02 -11.17
CA ASN A 201 3.21 -19.37 -12.46
C ASN A 201 3.98 -20.02 -13.63
N ALA A 202 5.09 -20.71 -13.34
CA ALA A 202 5.83 -21.43 -14.37
C ALA A 202 5.20 -22.80 -14.71
N ASP A 203 4.62 -23.48 -13.71
CA ASP A 203 4.08 -24.83 -13.87
C ASP A 203 2.59 -24.84 -14.26
N TYR A 204 1.91 -23.69 -14.29
CA TYR A 204 0.46 -23.56 -14.46
C TYR A 204 -0.11 -24.17 -15.76
N ARG A 205 0.73 -24.39 -16.78
CA ARG A 205 0.34 -24.96 -18.08
C ARG A 205 1.15 -26.19 -18.49
N SER A 206 1.87 -26.78 -17.54
CA SER A 206 2.72 -27.98 -17.73
C SER A 206 1.95 -29.28 -17.52
#